data_AF-A0A8D8NJK3-F1
#
_entry.id   AF-A0A8D8NJK3-F1
#
_cell.length_a   1.000
_cell.length_b   1.000
_cell.length_c   1.000
_cell.angle_alpha   90.00
_cell.angle_beta   90.00
_cell.angle_gamma   90.00
#
_symmetry.space_group_name_H-M   'P 1'
#
loop_
_entity.id
_entity.type
_entity.pdbx_description
1 polymer ?
#
loop_
_entity_poly.entity_id
_entity_poly.type
_entity_poly.pdbx_seq_one_letter_code
_entity_poly.pdbx_strand_id
1 'polypeptide(L)'
;MVINDRAMSDDEAINEPAHRRLLAGINSLVRTQDVSKATRTEPSAVRSEFNLFKRSVADDGERKGAQKVHVGDLVGLLKKTNKTVDLGKDLSGIKKRGKRLSKPLEKPVADRIERDTLYGKTQKKLDLWEPVVTASDVAPQTVFPLQYGKVGVEERAPQKLSQYRVKSELMVAMEELDAKYRQGEGSDEDGEAEQDQYKLTLEELREKRKEAARQRIRESYKIAKGRRLNKIKSKKFHKLMKRDKIREQIKQFEELQKTDPEAALKQLELIERQRFQERATLRHKNTGSWAKNMQIRAKYDMNVRQELAEQLSIGKELMAKKLTRDD
;
A
#
# COMPACT_ATOMS: atom_id res chain seq x y z
N MET A 1 -29.18 -48.11 -107.07
CA MET A 1 -29.74 -49.23 -106.29
C MET A 1 -28.63 -50.25 -106.17
N VAL A 2 -27.96 -50.49 -105.04
CA VAL A 2 -28.33 -50.44 -103.63
C VAL A 2 -27.04 -50.11 -102.87
N ILE A 3 -27.04 -49.11 -101.99
CA ILE A 3 -25.93 -48.87 -101.05
C ILE A 3 -26.44 -49.36 -99.70
N ASN A 4 -25.73 -50.35 -99.15
CA ASN A 4 -26.09 -51.08 -97.94
C ASN A 4 -25.24 -50.52 -96.79
N ASP A 5 -25.81 -49.67 -95.94
CA ASP A 5 -25.17 -49.18 -94.73
C ASP A 5 -25.15 -50.29 -93.67
N ARG A 6 -23.94 -50.70 -93.28
CA ARG A 6 -23.71 -51.69 -92.22
C ARG A 6 -23.43 -50.96 -90.90
N ALA A 7 -24.42 -50.97 -90.01
CA ALA A 7 -24.26 -50.56 -88.62
C ALA A 7 -23.35 -51.57 -87.88
N MET A 8 -22.25 -51.07 -87.30
CA MET A 8 -21.45 -51.77 -86.28
C MET A 8 -21.74 -51.11 -84.93
N SER A 9 -22.44 -51.83 -84.07
CA SER A 9 -22.72 -51.48 -82.68
C SER A 9 -21.65 -52.14 -81.82
N ASP A 10 -20.71 -51.37 -81.30
CA ASP A 10 -19.67 -51.81 -80.36
C ASP A 10 -20.02 -51.25 -78.97
N ASP A 11 -20.83 -51.99 -78.21
CA ASP A 11 -21.19 -51.66 -76.82
C ASP A 11 -20.09 -52.17 -75.88
N GLU A 12 -19.05 -51.36 -75.66
CA GLU A 12 -18.06 -51.63 -74.64
C GLU A 12 -18.58 -51.12 -73.28
N ALA A 13 -19.36 -51.96 -72.60
CA ALA A 13 -19.96 -51.64 -71.31
C ALA A 13 -18.87 -51.51 -70.22
N ILE A 14 -18.50 -50.27 -69.90
CA ILE A 14 -17.56 -49.95 -68.81
C ILE A 14 -18.11 -50.52 -67.49
N ASN A 15 -17.31 -51.34 -66.81
CA ASN A 15 -17.70 -51.96 -65.55
C ASN A 15 -17.68 -50.92 -64.40
N GLU A 16 -18.82 -50.26 -64.21
CA GLU A 16 -19.09 -49.20 -63.23
C GLU A 16 -18.54 -49.44 -61.80
N PRO A 17 -18.67 -50.63 -61.17
CA PRO A 17 -18.13 -50.87 -59.83
C PRO A 17 -16.59 -50.91 -59.79
N ALA A 18 -15.92 -51.37 -60.85
CA ALA A 18 -14.46 -51.37 -60.93
C ALA A 18 -13.91 -49.95 -61.08
N HIS A 19 -14.58 -49.14 -61.91
CA HIS A 19 -14.26 -47.73 -62.09
C HIS A 19 -14.38 -46.94 -60.77
N ARG A 20 -15.44 -47.18 -59.98
CA ARG A 20 -15.60 -46.54 -58.67
C ARG A 20 -14.51 -46.90 -57.66
N ARG A 21 -14.07 -48.16 -57.63
CA ARG A 21 -12.96 -48.59 -56.75
C ARG A 21 -11.65 -47.91 -57.13
N LEU A 22 -11.39 -47.78 -58.42
CA LEU A 22 -10.21 -47.08 -58.93
C LEU A 22 -10.22 -45.60 -58.52
N LEU A 23 -11.35 -44.90 -58.71
CA LEU A 23 -11.50 -43.51 -58.29
C LEU A 23 -11.37 -43.33 -56.77
N ALA A 24 -11.90 -44.26 -55.96
CA ALA A 24 -11.72 -44.23 -54.51
C ALA A 24 -10.26 -44.39 -54.09
N GLY A 25 -9.51 -45.28 -54.75
CA GLY A 25 -8.08 -45.46 -54.55
C GLY A 25 -7.27 -44.20 -54.86
N ILE A 26 -7.53 -43.57 -56.00
CA ILE A 26 -6.88 -42.31 -56.41
C ILE A 26 -7.19 -41.20 -55.41
N ASN A 27 -8.45 -41.03 -55.01
CA ASN A 27 -8.86 -40.00 -54.04
C ASN A 27 -8.20 -40.20 -52.67
N SER A 28 -7.98 -41.45 -52.23
CA SER A 28 -7.28 -41.73 -50.97
C SER A 28 -5.80 -41.30 -51.01
N LEU A 29 -5.17 -41.39 -52.18
CA LEU A 29 -3.75 -41.08 -52.37
C LEU A 29 -3.51 -39.56 -52.47
N VAL A 30 -4.42 -38.86 -53.15
CA VAL A 30 -4.30 -37.41 -53.40
C VAL A 30 -4.87 -36.57 -52.26
N ARG A 31 -5.61 -37.19 -51.30
CA ARG A 31 -6.31 -36.49 -50.19
C ARG A 31 -7.24 -35.36 -50.66
N THR A 32 -7.67 -35.41 -51.91
CA THR A 32 -8.66 -34.51 -52.52
C THR A 32 -9.87 -35.34 -52.91
N GLN A 33 -11.07 -34.81 -52.73
CA GLN A 33 -12.30 -35.44 -53.20
C GLN A 33 -12.72 -34.77 -54.51
N ASP A 34 -12.91 -35.56 -55.56
CA ASP A 34 -13.51 -35.08 -56.81
C ASP A 34 -14.97 -34.67 -56.58
N VAL A 35 -15.29 -33.44 -56.94
CA VAL A 35 -16.66 -32.89 -56.85
C VAL A 35 -17.42 -33.30 -58.11
N SER A 36 -18.46 -34.11 -57.95
CA SER A 36 -19.32 -34.47 -59.07
C SER A 36 -20.10 -33.26 -59.58
N LYS A 37 -20.34 -33.20 -60.91
CA LYS A 37 -21.22 -32.19 -61.52
C LYS A 37 -22.63 -32.35 -60.96
N ALA A 38 -23.25 -31.25 -60.54
CA ALA A 38 -24.61 -31.26 -60.01
C ALA A 38 -25.60 -31.70 -61.10
N THR A 39 -26.25 -32.85 -60.92
CA THR A 39 -27.15 -33.46 -61.93
C THR A 39 -28.63 -33.11 -61.74
N ARG A 40 -28.97 -32.15 -60.87
CA ARG A 40 -30.37 -31.80 -60.61
C ARG A 40 -30.57 -30.31 -60.31
N THR A 41 -31.26 -29.61 -61.20
CA THR A 41 -31.67 -28.21 -61.05
C THR A 41 -33.11 -28.13 -60.58
N GLU A 42 -33.34 -28.28 -59.29
CA GLU A 42 -34.61 -27.87 -58.68
C GLU A 42 -34.59 -26.35 -58.43
N PRO A 43 -35.74 -25.65 -58.49
CA PRO A 43 -35.78 -24.22 -58.25
C PRO A 43 -35.52 -23.92 -56.77
N SER A 44 -34.31 -23.43 -56.45
CA SER A 44 -34.00 -22.84 -55.15
C SER A 44 -34.08 -21.31 -55.25
N ALA A 45 -34.65 -20.67 -54.23
CA ALA A 45 -34.87 -19.21 -54.20
C ALA A 45 -33.58 -18.38 -54.05
N VAL A 46 -32.43 -19.01 -53.77
CA VAL A 46 -31.14 -18.33 -53.63
C VAL A 46 -30.07 -19.14 -54.34
N ARG A 47 -29.55 -18.58 -55.44
CA ARG A 47 -28.39 -19.10 -56.17
C ARG A 47 -27.13 -18.42 -55.63
N SER A 48 -26.16 -19.21 -55.19
CA SER A 48 -24.83 -18.72 -54.81
C SER A 48 -23.79 -19.67 -55.40
N GLU A 49 -22.87 -19.10 -56.16
CA GLU A 49 -21.80 -19.80 -56.87
C GLU A 49 -20.70 -20.30 -55.93
N PHE A 50 -20.70 -19.82 -54.68
CA PHE A 50 -19.66 -20.06 -53.69
C PHE A 50 -20.07 -21.05 -52.58
N ASN A 51 -21.28 -21.62 -52.65
CA ASN A 51 -21.76 -22.57 -51.65
C ASN A 51 -21.20 -23.98 -51.92
N LEU A 52 -19.95 -24.19 -51.53
CA LEU A 52 -19.36 -25.52 -51.33
C LEU A 52 -20.04 -26.19 -50.13
N PHE A 53 -21.23 -26.78 -50.34
CA PHE A 53 -21.90 -27.57 -49.32
C PHE A 53 -21.10 -28.84 -49.07
N LYS A 54 -20.38 -28.90 -47.94
CA LYS A 54 -19.89 -30.18 -47.42
C LYS A 54 -21.11 -30.95 -46.93
N ARG A 55 -21.56 -31.96 -47.67
CA ARG A 55 -22.57 -32.91 -47.20
C ARG A 55 -21.91 -33.76 -46.10
N SER A 56 -21.91 -33.28 -44.86
CA SER A 56 -21.62 -34.16 -43.71
C SER A 56 -22.87 -34.99 -43.46
N VAL A 57 -22.94 -36.17 -44.06
CA VAL A 57 -23.86 -37.21 -43.61
C VAL A 57 -23.34 -37.68 -42.25
N ALA A 58 -24.03 -37.34 -41.17
CA ALA A 58 -23.98 -38.13 -39.95
C ALA A 58 -25.03 -39.24 -40.10
N ASP A 59 -24.71 -40.44 -39.61
CA ASP A 59 -25.52 -41.66 -39.72
C ASP A 59 -26.87 -41.56 -38.97
N ASP A 60 -27.01 -40.57 -38.10
CA ASP A 60 -28.23 -40.32 -37.33
C ASP A 60 -28.95 -39.09 -37.90
N GLY A 61 -30.14 -39.30 -38.46
CA GLY A 61 -30.89 -38.39 -39.33
C GLY A 61 -31.36 -37.02 -38.78
N GLU A 62 -30.57 -36.34 -37.95
CA GLU A 62 -30.80 -34.95 -37.56
C GLU A 62 -30.04 -33.95 -38.46
N ARG A 63 -30.78 -33.05 -39.10
CA ARG A 63 -30.24 -31.96 -39.92
C ARG A 63 -29.57 -30.91 -39.04
N LYS A 64 -28.27 -31.06 -38.74
CA LYS A 64 -27.49 -29.92 -38.22
C LYS A 64 -27.35 -28.86 -39.32
N GLY A 65 -27.88 -27.67 -39.07
CA GLY A 65 -27.78 -26.52 -39.96
C GLY A 65 -26.34 -26.26 -40.37
N ALA A 66 -26.14 -25.90 -41.64
CA ALA A 66 -24.83 -25.67 -42.26
C ALA A 66 -23.90 -24.85 -41.33
N GLN A 67 -22.72 -25.39 -41.03
CA GLN A 67 -21.68 -24.65 -40.29
C GLN A 67 -21.26 -23.43 -41.11
N LYS A 68 -21.80 -22.25 -40.75
CA LYS A 68 -21.35 -20.98 -41.32
C LYS A 68 -19.98 -20.67 -40.73
N VAL A 69 -18.97 -20.56 -41.60
CA VAL A 69 -17.62 -20.21 -41.16
C VAL A 69 -17.63 -18.78 -40.61
N HIS A 70 -17.25 -18.58 -39.35
CA HIS A 70 -17.19 -17.26 -38.75
C HIS A 70 -15.88 -16.55 -39.12
N VAL A 71 -15.92 -15.21 -39.25
CA VAL A 71 -14.73 -14.38 -39.54
C VAL A 71 -13.61 -14.61 -38.50
N GLY A 72 -13.98 -14.90 -37.25
CA GLY A 72 -13.03 -15.25 -36.20
C GLY A 72 -12.22 -16.52 -36.49
N ASP A 73 -12.85 -17.53 -37.09
CA ASP A 73 -12.22 -18.82 -37.42
C ASP A 73 -11.26 -18.67 -38.61
N LEU A 74 -11.64 -17.83 -39.58
CA LEU A 74 -10.78 -17.45 -40.71
C LEU A 74 -9.55 -16.66 -40.23
N VAL A 75 -9.73 -15.71 -39.31
CA VAL A 75 -8.61 -14.97 -38.68
C VAL A 75 -7.72 -15.92 -37.86
N GLY A 76 -8.30 -16.93 -37.20
CA GLY A 76 -7.56 -17.99 -36.52
C GLY A 76 -6.73 -18.83 -37.47
N LEU A 77 -7.23 -19.13 -38.66
CA LEU A 77 -6.52 -19.87 -39.71
C LEU A 77 -5.38 -19.03 -40.30
N LEU A 78 -5.62 -17.76 -40.61
CA LEU A 78 -4.62 -16.82 -41.15
C LEU A 78 -3.42 -16.62 -40.21
N LYS A 79 -3.61 -16.78 -38.90
CA LYS A 79 -2.53 -16.72 -37.91
C LYS A 79 -1.64 -17.96 -37.86
N LYS A 80 -2.12 -19.11 -38.36
CA LYS A 80 -1.38 -20.38 -38.36
C LYS A 80 -0.43 -20.53 -39.54
N THR A 81 -0.69 -19.81 -40.63
CA THR A 81 0.09 -19.85 -41.86
C THR A 81 1.16 -18.77 -41.87
N ASN A 82 2.45 -19.16 -41.89
CA ASN A 82 3.61 -18.26 -41.79
C ASN A 82 3.60 -17.07 -42.77
N LYS A 83 2.96 -17.21 -43.94
CA LYS A 83 2.85 -16.15 -44.96
C LYS A 83 1.76 -15.11 -44.69
N THR A 84 0.78 -15.40 -43.82
CA THR A 84 -0.40 -14.55 -43.59
C THR A 84 -0.58 -14.15 -42.13
N VAL A 85 0.43 -14.43 -41.29
CA VAL A 85 0.39 -14.13 -39.84
C VAL A 85 0.18 -12.64 -39.60
N ASP A 86 0.81 -11.79 -40.40
CA ASP A 86 0.72 -10.33 -40.26
C ASP A 86 -0.69 -9.82 -40.60
N LEU A 87 -1.32 -10.36 -41.64
CA LEU A 87 -2.74 -10.10 -41.94
C LEU A 87 -3.65 -10.55 -40.78
N GLY A 88 -3.36 -11.71 -40.18
CA GLY A 88 -4.08 -12.19 -39.00
C GLY A 88 -3.92 -11.27 -37.78
N LYS A 89 -2.74 -10.68 -37.59
CA LYS A 89 -2.47 -9.68 -36.54
C LYS A 89 -3.21 -8.38 -36.84
N ASP A 90 -3.13 -7.86 -38.06
CA ASP A 90 -3.78 -6.62 -38.47
C ASP A 90 -5.31 -6.69 -38.35
N LEU A 91 -5.92 -7.78 -38.82
CA LEU A 91 -7.37 -8.01 -38.67
C LEU A 91 -7.78 -8.11 -37.20
N SER A 92 -6.94 -8.73 -36.36
CA SER A 92 -7.19 -8.75 -34.92
C SER A 92 -6.96 -7.37 -34.25
N GLY A 93 -6.05 -6.56 -34.80
CA GLY A 93 -5.80 -5.18 -34.41
C GLY A 93 -6.98 -4.27 -34.77
N ILE A 94 -7.59 -4.45 -35.94
CA ILE A 94 -8.79 -3.74 -36.39
C ILE A 94 -9.96 -4.03 -35.45
N LYS A 95 -10.13 -5.29 -35.00
CA LYS A 95 -11.12 -5.64 -33.98
C LYS A 95 -10.84 -4.96 -32.62
N LYS A 96 -9.58 -4.74 -32.26
CA LYS A 96 -9.15 -4.08 -31.00
C LYS A 96 -9.15 -2.55 -31.07
N ARG A 97 -9.01 -1.93 -32.25
CA ARG A 97 -9.06 -0.48 -32.49
C ARG A 97 -10.49 0.05 -32.42
N GLY A 98 -11.22 -0.35 -31.38
CA GLY A 98 -12.65 -0.08 -31.14
C GLY A 98 -13.00 1.36 -30.75
N LYS A 99 -12.08 2.32 -30.88
CA LYS A 99 -12.41 3.74 -30.78
C LYS A 99 -11.85 4.46 -31.98
N ARG A 100 -12.65 4.46 -33.05
CA ARG A 100 -12.47 5.40 -34.15
C ARG A 100 -12.64 6.80 -33.57
N LEU A 101 -11.82 7.76 -34.02
CA LEU A 101 -12.05 9.15 -33.68
C LEU A 101 -13.43 9.54 -34.20
N SER A 102 -14.25 10.12 -33.35
CA SER A 102 -15.52 10.67 -33.78
C SER A 102 -15.26 11.85 -34.70
N LYS A 103 -16.23 12.15 -35.57
CA LYS A 103 -16.21 13.39 -36.33
C LYS A 103 -16.04 14.57 -35.36
N PRO A 104 -15.14 15.53 -35.63
CA PRO A 104 -15.00 16.71 -34.80
C PRO A 104 -16.34 17.45 -34.71
N LEU A 105 -16.64 17.98 -33.52
CA LEU A 105 -17.83 18.78 -33.29
C LEU A 105 -17.72 20.14 -33.99
N GLU A 106 -18.85 20.80 -34.21
CA GLU A 106 -18.87 22.17 -34.68
C GLU A 106 -18.20 23.09 -33.65
N LYS A 107 -17.44 24.08 -34.12
CA LYS A 107 -16.70 25.03 -33.26
C LYS A 107 -17.51 25.57 -32.08
N PRO A 108 -18.73 26.12 -32.24
CA PRO A 108 -19.46 26.68 -31.09
C PRO A 108 -19.80 25.65 -30.01
N VAL A 109 -20.00 24.39 -30.40
CA VAL A 109 -20.27 23.28 -29.47
C VAL A 109 -18.98 22.81 -28.82
N ALA A 110 -17.91 22.68 -29.60
CA ALA A 110 -16.57 22.32 -29.10
C ALA A 110 -16.07 23.34 -28.07
N ASP A 111 -16.17 24.64 -28.39
CA ASP A 111 -15.74 25.73 -27.52
C ASP A 111 -16.57 25.78 -26.22
N ARG A 112 -17.86 25.40 -26.28
CA ARG A 112 -18.71 25.29 -25.10
C ARG A 112 -18.22 24.18 -24.17
N ILE A 113 -17.97 23.00 -24.72
CA ILE A 113 -17.45 21.86 -23.96
C ILE A 113 -16.07 22.21 -23.38
N GLU A 114 -15.20 22.85 -24.16
CA GLU A 114 -13.89 23.28 -23.68
C GLU A 114 -14.03 24.23 -22.49
N ARG A 115 -14.87 25.27 -22.60
CA ARG A 115 -15.15 26.19 -21.50
C ARG A 115 -15.69 25.50 -20.26
N ASP A 116 -16.64 24.57 -20.41
CA ASP A 116 -17.21 23.83 -19.28
C ASP A 116 -16.13 22.96 -18.60
N THR A 117 -15.27 22.31 -19.38
CA THR A 117 -14.16 21.52 -18.82
C THR A 117 -13.09 22.39 -18.15
N LEU A 118 -12.77 23.54 -18.73
CA LEU A 118 -11.84 24.50 -18.15
C LEU A 118 -12.40 25.07 -16.85
N TYR A 119 -13.68 25.44 -16.84
CA TYR A 119 -14.40 25.90 -15.66
C TYR A 119 -14.31 24.87 -14.53
N GLY A 120 -14.63 23.60 -14.80
CA GLY A 120 -14.53 22.53 -13.80
C GLY A 120 -13.09 22.32 -13.29
N LYS A 121 -12.07 22.52 -14.12
CA LYS A 121 -10.65 22.49 -13.68
C LYS A 121 -10.30 23.69 -12.83
N THR A 122 -10.75 24.89 -13.20
CA THR A 122 -10.49 26.12 -12.44
C THR A 122 -11.21 26.12 -11.10
N GLN A 123 -12.46 25.63 -11.06
CA GLN A 123 -13.23 25.47 -9.84
C GLN A 123 -12.47 24.58 -8.85
N LYS A 124 -12.03 23.39 -9.28
CA LYS A 124 -11.20 22.50 -8.44
C LYS A 124 -9.92 23.15 -7.90
N LYS A 125 -9.32 24.09 -8.64
CA LYS A 125 -8.15 24.84 -8.16
C LYS A 125 -8.52 25.89 -7.13
N LEU A 126 -9.68 26.53 -7.27
CA LEU A 126 -10.22 27.50 -6.31
C LEU A 126 -10.75 26.82 -5.05
N ASP A 127 -11.33 25.63 -5.16
CA ASP A 127 -11.81 24.82 -4.03
C ASP A 127 -10.67 24.50 -3.04
N LEU A 128 -9.41 24.41 -3.51
CA LEU A 128 -8.24 24.26 -2.64
C LEU A 128 -8.03 25.47 -1.69
N TRP A 129 -8.53 26.65 -2.06
CA TRP A 129 -8.44 27.88 -1.28
C TRP A 129 -9.63 28.10 -0.35
N GLU A 130 -10.75 27.41 -0.58
CA GLU A 130 -11.93 27.45 0.28
C GLU A 130 -11.62 27.24 1.78
N PRO A 131 -10.79 26.26 2.21
CA PRO A 131 -10.45 26.11 3.63
C PRO A 131 -9.67 27.30 4.20
N VAL A 132 -8.86 27.98 3.39
CA VAL A 132 -8.10 29.16 3.82
C VAL A 132 -9.03 30.36 3.99
N VAL A 133 -9.97 30.54 3.06
CA VAL A 133 -10.97 31.61 3.11
C VAL A 133 -11.90 31.40 4.30
N THR A 134 -12.49 30.21 4.43
CA THR A 134 -13.38 29.88 5.56
C THR A 134 -12.68 29.98 6.92
N ALA A 135 -11.41 29.58 7.02
CA ALA A 135 -10.63 29.77 8.24
C ALA A 135 -10.42 31.26 8.57
N SER A 136 -10.25 32.12 7.55
CA SER A 136 -10.15 33.57 7.72
C SER A 136 -11.48 34.20 8.12
N ASP A 137 -12.61 33.73 7.57
CA ASP A 137 -13.95 34.23 7.87
C ASP A 137 -14.43 33.85 9.27
N VAL A 138 -14.08 32.63 9.72
CA VAL A 138 -14.41 32.13 11.07
C VAL A 138 -13.48 32.73 12.13
N ALA A 139 -12.30 33.22 11.76
CA ALA A 139 -11.35 33.78 12.71
C ALA A 139 -11.91 35.04 13.39
N PRO A 140 -11.89 35.14 14.74
CA PRO A 140 -12.42 36.30 15.44
C PRO A 140 -11.61 37.59 15.19
N GLN A 141 -10.32 37.44 14.84
CA GLN A 141 -9.45 38.55 14.47
C GLN A 141 -8.45 38.08 13.41
N THR A 142 -8.28 38.88 12.36
CA THR A 142 -7.22 38.73 11.36
C THR A 142 -6.20 39.87 11.54
N VAL A 143 -4.92 39.52 11.64
CA VAL A 143 -3.83 40.48 11.84
C VAL A 143 -2.98 40.54 10.58
N PHE A 144 -2.84 41.75 10.03
CA PHE A 144 -2.02 42.01 8.85
C PHE A 144 -0.71 42.72 9.24
N PRO A 145 0.41 42.43 8.55
CA PRO A 145 0.55 41.55 7.39
C PRO A 145 0.43 40.05 7.73
N LEU A 146 -0.22 39.29 6.86
CA LEU A 146 -0.38 37.84 7.04
C LEU A 146 0.99 37.16 6.97
N GLN A 147 1.34 36.44 8.03
CA GLN A 147 2.60 35.71 8.13
C GLN A 147 2.52 34.41 7.34
N TYR A 148 2.49 34.50 6.01
CA TYR A 148 2.70 33.33 5.16
C TYR A 148 4.13 32.83 5.34
N GLY A 149 4.29 31.51 5.38
CA GLY A 149 5.52 30.80 5.77
C GLY A 149 6.77 31.61 5.49
N LYS A 150 7.49 31.96 6.56
CA LYS A 150 8.75 32.71 6.48
C LYS A 150 9.57 32.10 5.34
N VAL A 151 9.72 32.83 4.23
CA VAL A 151 10.79 32.57 3.27
C VAL A 151 12.05 32.82 4.07
N GLY A 152 12.52 31.75 4.70
CA GLY A 152 13.52 31.80 5.74
C GLY A 152 14.85 32.21 5.13
N VAL A 153 15.07 33.52 5.02
CA VAL A 153 16.34 34.03 5.54
C VAL A 153 16.33 33.59 6.99
N GLU A 154 17.20 32.66 7.37
CA GLU A 154 17.33 32.27 8.76
C GLU A 154 17.54 33.56 9.57
N GLU A 155 16.52 34.01 10.29
CA GLU A 155 16.61 35.19 11.17
C GLU A 155 17.64 34.98 12.29
N ARG A 156 18.11 33.74 12.46
CA ARG A 156 19.33 33.49 13.23
C ARG A 156 20.51 34.05 12.46
N ALA A 157 20.99 35.20 12.93
CA ALA A 157 22.37 35.57 12.68
C ALA A 157 23.27 34.34 12.92
N PRO A 158 24.24 34.08 12.02
CA PRO A 158 25.22 33.02 12.25
C PRO A 158 25.84 33.25 13.63
N GLN A 159 26.09 32.20 14.39
CA GLN A 159 26.78 32.38 15.67
C GLN A 159 28.18 32.99 15.47
N LYS A 160 28.78 32.84 14.27
CA LYS A 160 30.09 33.37 13.90
C LYS A 160 30.16 33.70 12.40
N LEU A 161 30.81 34.82 12.04
CA LEU A 161 31.09 35.21 10.64
C LEU A 161 31.95 34.19 9.87
N SER A 162 32.61 33.26 10.55
CA SER A 162 33.40 32.18 9.96
C SER A 162 32.57 31.15 9.19
N GLN A 163 31.26 31.08 9.40
CA GLN A 163 30.36 30.14 8.71
C GLN A 163 30.06 30.56 7.26
N TYR A 164 30.32 31.81 6.89
CA TYR A 164 30.09 32.36 5.55
C TYR A 164 31.36 32.54 4.72
N ARG A 165 32.51 32.06 5.20
CA ARG A 165 33.79 32.17 4.48
C ARG A 165 34.15 30.84 3.84
N VAL A 166 34.80 30.91 2.67
CA VAL A 166 35.56 29.76 2.16
C VAL A 166 36.56 29.35 3.23
N LYS A 167 36.60 28.06 3.57
CA LYS A 167 37.53 27.55 4.57
C LYS A 167 38.94 27.94 4.17
N SER A 168 39.72 28.49 5.10
CA SER A 168 41.14 28.73 4.84
C SER A 168 41.86 27.39 4.68
N GLU A 169 43.00 27.38 4.00
CA GLU A 169 43.85 26.18 3.85
C GLU A 169 44.17 25.56 5.21
N LEU A 170 44.44 26.39 6.22
CA LEU A 170 44.62 25.96 7.61
C LEU A 170 43.39 25.24 8.16
N MET A 171 42.19 25.75 7.89
CA MET A 171 40.95 25.18 8.40
C MET A 171 40.62 23.85 7.72
N VAL A 172 40.93 23.71 6.44
CA VAL A 172 40.86 22.43 5.71
C VAL A 172 41.87 21.43 6.29
N ALA A 173 43.13 21.85 6.49
CA ALA A 173 44.15 21.00 7.09
C ALA A 173 43.80 20.58 8.52
N MET A 174 43.23 21.47 9.33
CA MET A 174 42.72 21.14 10.67
C MET A 174 41.55 20.16 10.61
N GLU A 175 40.61 20.31 9.68
CA GLU A 175 39.50 19.35 9.50
C GLU A 175 39.97 17.98 9.02
N GLU A 176 40.96 17.94 8.12
CA GLU A 176 41.60 16.69 7.69
C GLU A 176 42.32 16.00 8.85
N LEU A 177 43.02 16.75 9.70
CA LEU A 177 43.61 16.22 10.92
C LEU A 177 42.53 15.71 11.88
N ASP A 178 41.49 16.50 12.15
CA ASP A 178 40.37 16.11 13.02
C ASP A 178 39.66 14.85 12.50
N ALA A 179 39.51 14.70 11.18
CA ALA A 179 38.93 13.52 10.55
C ALA A 179 39.84 12.29 10.73
N LYS A 180 41.16 12.45 10.60
CA LYS A 180 42.14 11.38 10.88
C LYS A 180 42.11 10.96 12.35
N TYR A 181 42.06 11.90 13.29
CA TYR A 181 42.00 11.60 14.73
C TYR A 181 40.65 11.01 15.16
N ARG A 182 39.51 11.49 14.64
CA ARG A 182 38.20 10.89 14.95
C ARG A 182 38.01 9.47 14.42
N GLN A 183 38.71 9.12 13.33
CA GLN A 183 38.73 7.73 12.85
C GLN A 183 39.65 6.84 13.70
N GLY A 184 40.64 7.42 14.39
CA GLY A 184 41.52 6.74 15.35
C GLY A 184 40.94 6.56 16.75
N GLU A 185 39.85 7.26 17.10
CA GLU A 185 39.20 7.23 18.43
C GLU A 185 38.58 5.85 18.78
N GLY A 186 38.68 4.86 17.88
CA GLY A 186 38.40 3.45 18.15
C GLY A 186 39.59 2.65 18.70
N SER A 187 40.79 3.25 18.78
CA SER A 187 42.04 2.60 19.22
C SER A 187 42.82 3.41 20.26
N ASP A 188 42.15 4.26 21.05
CA ASP A 188 42.78 5.02 22.14
C ASP A 188 42.97 4.16 23.41
N GLU A 189 43.61 3.00 23.27
CA GLU A 189 44.19 2.25 24.40
C GLU A 189 45.73 2.29 24.36
N ASP A 190 46.33 2.62 23.20
CA ASP A 190 47.79 2.54 22.99
C ASP A 190 48.53 3.90 23.07
N GLY A 191 47.82 5.04 22.99
CA GLY A 191 48.43 6.39 22.94
C GLY A 191 48.69 7.08 24.29
N GLU A 192 48.21 6.52 25.40
CA GLU A 192 48.49 7.06 26.75
C GLU A 192 49.93 6.72 27.20
N ALA A 193 50.49 5.60 26.74
CA ALA A 193 51.79 5.10 27.20
C ALA A 193 53.00 5.94 26.74
N GLU A 194 52.91 6.65 25.61
CA GLU A 194 54.03 7.44 25.09
C GLU A 194 54.11 8.85 25.71
N GLN A 195 53.01 9.37 26.29
CA GLN A 195 52.96 10.72 26.87
C GLN A 195 53.58 10.81 28.27
N ASP A 196 53.83 9.67 28.92
CA ASP A 196 54.37 9.59 30.28
C ASP A 196 55.90 9.74 30.36
N GLN A 197 56.59 9.85 29.22
CA GLN A 197 58.06 9.95 29.18
C GLN A 197 58.57 11.38 29.50
N TYR A 198 57.72 12.40 29.49
CA TYR A 198 58.11 13.79 29.77
C TYR A 198 57.72 14.20 31.19
N LYS A 199 58.70 14.70 31.96
CA LYS A 199 58.46 15.26 33.31
C LYS A 199 57.70 16.58 33.19
N LEU A 200 56.38 16.54 33.38
CA LEU A 200 55.51 17.72 33.36
C LEU A 200 55.91 18.76 34.42
N THR A 201 55.75 20.04 34.08
CA THR A 201 55.88 21.13 35.06
C THR A 201 54.66 21.18 36.01
N LEU A 202 54.81 21.83 37.17
CA LEU A 202 53.76 21.90 38.20
C LEU A 202 52.50 22.64 37.70
N GLU A 203 52.67 23.58 36.78
CA GLU A 203 51.59 24.34 36.16
C GLU A 203 50.82 23.49 35.14
N GLU A 204 51.51 22.76 34.28
CA GLU A 204 50.92 21.81 33.33
C GLU A 204 50.10 20.72 34.05
N LEU A 205 50.58 20.23 35.20
CA LEU A 205 49.81 19.26 36.01
C LEU A 205 48.51 19.85 36.55
N ARG A 206 48.50 21.14 36.92
CA ARG A 206 47.28 21.83 37.37
C ARG A 206 46.30 22.03 36.23
N GLU A 207 46.79 22.32 35.03
CA GLU A 207 45.96 22.47 33.83
C GLU A 207 45.37 21.15 33.38
N LYS A 208 46.18 20.08 33.28
CA LYS A 208 45.68 18.72 32.99
C LYS A 208 44.62 18.29 34.00
N ARG A 209 44.78 18.58 35.29
CA ARG A 209 43.75 18.30 36.32
C ARG A 209 42.46 19.09 36.08
N LYS A 210 42.55 20.37 35.71
CA LYS A 210 41.38 21.20 35.39
C LYS A 210 40.66 20.67 34.14
N GLU A 211 41.41 20.25 33.13
CA GLU A 211 40.87 19.69 31.89
C GLU A 211 40.20 18.34 32.13
N ALA A 212 40.87 17.42 32.83
CA ALA A 212 40.29 16.15 33.25
C ALA A 212 39.04 16.33 34.11
N ALA A 213 39.01 17.31 35.02
CA ALA A 213 37.82 17.63 35.79
C ALA A 213 36.66 18.12 34.89
N ARG A 214 36.94 18.99 33.91
CA ARG A 214 35.95 19.47 32.93
C ARG A 214 35.42 18.33 32.06
N GLN A 215 36.27 17.40 31.62
CA GLN A 215 35.89 16.22 30.85
C GLN A 215 34.97 15.30 31.67
N ARG A 216 35.38 14.93 32.89
CA ARG A 216 34.55 14.13 33.83
C ARG A 216 33.18 14.75 34.08
N ILE A 217 33.11 16.07 34.28
CA ILE A 217 31.83 16.77 34.45
C ILE A 217 30.97 16.63 33.19
N ARG A 218 31.55 16.86 32.00
CA ARG A 218 30.82 16.76 30.72
C ARG A 218 30.29 15.34 30.47
N GLU A 219 31.10 14.32 30.73
CA GLU A 219 30.72 12.91 30.62
C GLU A 219 29.62 12.55 31.61
N SER A 220 29.76 12.95 32.87
CA SER A 220 28.75 12.70 33.89
C SER A 220 27.38 13.28 33.49
N TYR A 221 27.36 14.48 32.90
CA TYR A 221 26.15 15.11 32.41
C TYR A 221 25.55 14.36 31.22
N LYS A 222 26.37 13.91 30.25
CA LYS A 222 25.94 13.07 29.13
C LYS A 222 25.32 11.76 29.63
N ILE A 223 25.98 11.07 30.56
CA ILE A 223 25.50 9.82 31.16
C ILE A 223 24.17 10.06 31.89
N ALA A 224 24.07 11.11 32.71
CA ALA A 224 22.84 11.46 33.42
C ALA A 224 21.67 11.78 32.46
N LYS A 225 21.94 12.55 31.39
CA LYS A 225 20.96 12.83 30.32
C LYS A 225 20.52 11.56 29.62
N GLY A 226 21.45 10.65 29.30
CA GLY A 226 21.17 9.34 28.71
C GLY A 226 20.28 8.49 29.61
N ARG A 227 20.62 8.36 30.90
CA ARG A 227 19.80 7.67 31.91
C ARG A 227 18.39 8.26 31.99
N ARG A 228 18.26 9.58 31.97
CA ARG A 228 16.95 10.28 31.98
C ARG A 228 16.13 9.96 30.74
N LEU A 229 16.72 10.05 29.55
CA LEU A 229 16.05 9.76 28.28
C LEU A 229 15.61 8.28 28.20
N ASN A 230 16.46 7.35 28.62
CA ASN A 230 16.13 5.93 28.68
C ASN A 230 14.95 5.67 29.64
N LYS A 231 14.94 6.34 30.79
CA LYS A 231 13.81 6.27 31.74
C LYS A 231 12.53 6.88 31.17
N ILE A 232 12.60 7.97 30.40
CA ILE A 232 11.45 8.56 29.71
C ILE A 232 10.92 7.59 28.66
N LYS A 233 11.79 7.00 27.84
CA LYS A 233 11.43 6.02 26.80
C LYS A 233 10.82 4.76 27.41
N SER A 234 11.41 4.20 28.47
CA SER A 234 10.86 3.01 29.15
C SER A 234 9.51 3.30 29.81
N LYS A 235 9.35 4.45 30.47
CA LYS A 235 8.05 4.88 31.02
C LYS A 235 7.00 5.07 29.93
N LYS A 236 7.35 5.76 28.83
CA LYS A 236 6.43 5.96 27.70
C LYS A 236 6.06 4.64 27.05
N PHE A 237 7.01 3.74 26.86
CA PHE A 237 6.79 2.38 26.36
C PHE A 237 5.82 1.61 27.24
N HIS A 238 6.08 1.52 28.55
CA HIS A 238 5.17 0.81 29.46
C HIS A 238 3.80 1.47 29.56
N LYS A 239 3.69 2.80 29.43
CA LYS A 239 2.40 3.51 29.38
C LYS A 239 1.63 3.13 28.11
N LEU A 240 2.30 3.11 26.95
CA LEU A 240 1.69 2.74 25.68
C LEU A 240 1.29 1.25 25.70
N MET A 241 2.22 0.36 26.07
CA MET A 241 1.97 -1.08 26.21
C MET A 241 0.78 -1.40 27.12
N LYS A 242 0.65 -0.71 28.26
CA LYS A 242 -0.51 -0.88 29.15
C LYS A 242 -1.81 -0.42 28.48
N ARG A 243 -1.78 0.73 27.78
CA ARG A 243 -2.94 1.23 27.02
C ARG A 243 -3.32 0.27 25.90
N ASP A 244 -2.34 -0.31 25.22
CA ASP A 244 -2.53 -1.21 24.08
C ASP A 244 -3.14 -2.53 24.57
N LYS A 245 -2.61 -3.12 25.65
CA LYS A 245 -3.21 -4.29 26.31
C LYS A 245 -4.65 -4.05 26.76
N ILE A 246 -4.95 -2.89 27.35
CA ILE A 246 -6.33 -2.55 27.75
C ILE A 246 -7.24 -2.47 26.52
N ARG A 247 -6.78 -1.88 25.41
CA ARG A 247 -7.56 -1.82 24.17
C ARG A 247 -7.79 -3.20 23.55
N GLU A 248 -6.80 -4.08 23.60
CA GLU A 248 -6.94 -5.47 23.16
C GLU A 248 -7.95 -6.23 24.02
N GLN A 249 -7.89 -6.08 25.35
CA GLN A 249 -8.86 -6.68 26.26
C GLN A 249 -10.30 -6.18 26.01
N ILE A 250 -10.48 -4.89 25.72
CA ILE A 250 -11.79 -4.33 25.36
C ILE A 250 -12.31 -4.94 24.05
N LYS A 251 -11.45 -5.06 23.03
CA LYS A 251 -11.84 -5.69 21.75
C LYS A 251 -12.21 -7.16 21.91
N GLN A 252 -11.40 -7.93 22.64
CA GLN A 252 -11.68 -9.34 22.94
C GLN A 252 -13.00 -9.49 23.70
N PHE A 253 -13.29 -8.56 24.61
CA PHE A 253 -14.57 -8.53 25.34
C PHE A 253 -15.75 -8.21 24.41
N GLU A 254 -15.62 -7.23 23.51
CA GLU A 254 -16.66 -6.90 22.51
C GLU A 254 -16.92 -8.05 21.52
N GLU A 255 -15.89 -8.81 21.16
CA GLU A 255 -16.00 -10.01 20.32
C GLU A 255 -16.71 -11.14 21.09
N LEU A 256 -16.29 -11.43 22.31
CA LEU A 256 -16.92 -12.45 23.17
C LEU A 256 -18.38 -12.12 23.51
N GLN A 257 -18.71 -10.85 23.68
CA GLN A 257 -20.10 -10.42 23.90
C GLN A 257 -21.01 -10.74 22.70
N LYS A 258 -20.46 -10.74 21.48
CA LYS A 258 -21.20 -11.04 20.25
C LYS A 258 -21.29 -12.55 19.97
N THR A 259 -20.28 -13.33 20.35
CA THR A 259 -20.26 -14.77 20.10
C THR A 259 -20.93 -15.55 21.23
N ASP A 260 -20.56 -15.29 22.49
CA ASP A 260 -20.94 -16.08 23.67
C ASP A 260 -21.19 -15.19 24.91
N PRO A 261 -22.45 -14.77 25.16
CA PRO A 261 -22.76 -13.83 26.25
C PRO A 261 -22.44 -14.39 27.65
N GLU A 262 -22.58 -15.70 27.87
CA GLU A 262 -22.26 -16.35 29.15
C GLU A 262 -20.74 -16.34 29.46
N ALA A 263 -19.91 -16.50 28.43
CA ALA A 263 -18.45 -16.45 28.58
C ALA A 263 -17.97 -15.02 28.85
N ALA A 264 -18.62 -14.03 28.24
CA ALA A 264 -18.35 -12.61 28.50
C ALA A 264 -18.64 -12.23 29.96
N LEU A 265 -19.75 -12.71 30.54
CA LEU A 265 -20.09 -12.49 31.95
C LEU A 265 -19.03 -13.08 32.90
N LYS A 266 -18.56 -14.32 32.64
CA LYS A 266 -17.48 -14.95 33.43
C LYS A 266 -16.16 -14.18 33.35
N GLN A 267 -15.80 -13.65 32.18
CA GLN A 267 -14.62 -12.81 32.01
C GLN A 267 -14.76 -11.47 32.76
N LEU A 268 -15.95 -10.88 32.75
CA LEU A 268 -16.26 -9.66 33.50
C LEU A 268 -16.10 -9.89 35.01
N GLU A 269 -16.68 -10.97 35.55
CA GLU A 269 -16.53 -11.35 36.96
C GLU A 269 -15.07 -11.58 37.35
N LEU A 270 -14.27 -12.17 36.45
CA LEU A 270 -12.85 -12.41 36.70
C LEU A 270 -12.04 -11.10 36.72
N ILE A 271 -12.34 -10.16 35.82
CA ILE A 271 -11.78 -8.80 35.82
C ILE A 271 -12.19 -8.05 37.10
N GLU A 272 -13.45 -8.18 37.53
CA GLU A 272 -13.94 -7.56 38.76
C GLU A 272 -13.30 -8.16 40.01
N ARG A 273 -13.11 -9.49 40.05
CA ARG A 273 -12.39 -10.17 41.12
C ARG A 273 -10.93 -9.76 41.18
N GLN A 274 -10.25 -9.58 40.03
CA GLN A 274 -8.90 -9.04 39.97
C GLN A 274 -8.86 -7.58 40.42
N ARG A 275 -9.82 -6.74 40.00
CA ARG A 275 -9.96 -5.36 40.51
C ARG A 275 -10.23 -5.32 42.01
N PHE A 276 -11.03 -6.24 42.52
CA PHE A 276 -11.32 -6.40 43.95
C PHE A 276 -10.07 -6.85 44.71
N GLN A 277 -9.31 -7.80 44.18
CA GLN A 277 -8.01 -8.21 44.74
C GLN A 277 -6.99 -7.07 44.70
N GLU A 278 -6.90 -6.29 43.60
CA GLU A 278 -6.08 -5.07 43.52
C GLU A 278 -6.53 -3.97 44.50
N ARG A 279 -7.84 -3.87 44.76
CA ARG A 279 -8.42 -2.95 45.76
C ARG A 279 -8.15 -3.42 47.19
N ALA A 280 -8.26 -4.73 47.44
CA ALA A 280 -7.95 -5.37 48.71
C ALA A 280 -6.45 -5.29 49.04
N THR A 281 -5.57 -5.31 48.02
CA THR A 281 -4.10 -5.27 48.14
C THR A 281 -3.48 -3.86 48.28
N LEU A 282 -4.26 -2.82 48.63
CA LEU A 282 -3.85 -1.43 48.95
C LEU A 282 -3.54 -0.49 47.77
N ARG A 283 -4.57 0.24 47.31
CA ARG A 283 -4.39 1.46 46.49
C ARG A 283 -4.72 2.78 47.20
N HIS A 284 -5.57 2.74 48.24
CA HIS A 284 -6.01 3.91 49.01
C HIS A 284 -5.45 3.95 50.44
N LYS A 285 -4.35 3.23 50.69
CA LYS A 285 -3.53 3.46 51.89
C LYS A 285 -2.47 4.50 51.58
N ASN A 286 -2.23 5.41 52.51
CA ASN A 286 -1.28 6.52 52.45
C ASN A 286 0.20 6.04 52.49
N THR A 287 0.54 4.98 51.77
CA THR A 287 1.87 4.35 51.74
C THR A 287 2.66 4.69 50.47
N GLY A 288 1.99 5.24 49.45
CA GLY A 288 2.61 5.66 48.19
C GLY A 288 3.47 6.93 48.32
N SER A 289 4.40 7.13 47.38
CA SER A 289 5.32 8.29 47.39
C SER A 289 4.63 9.65 47.33
N TRP A 290 3.50 9.76 46.60
CA TRP A 290 2.67 10.97 46.56
C TRP A 290 2.09 11.29 47.94
N ALA A 291 1.55 10.26 48.59
CA ALA A 291 0.87 10.36 49.87
C ALA A 291 1.87 10.69 51.01
N LYS A 292 3.09 10.12 50.97
CA LYS A 292 4.23 10.51 51.83
C LYS A 292 4.66 11.98 51.64
N ASN A 293 4.71 12.47 50.40
CA ASN A 293 5.08 13.85 50.11
C ASN A 293 3.98 14.84 50.55
N MET A 294 2.71 14.48 50.33
CA MET A 294 1.57 15.26 50.83
C MET A 294 1.52 15.27 52.35
N GLN A 295 1.91 14.21 53.04
CA GLN A 295 2.00 14.19 54.50
C GLN A 295 3.05 15.18 55.06
N ILE A 296 4.16 15.38 54.35
CA ILE A 296 5.16 16.40 54.70
C ILE A 296 4.57 17.81 54.52
N ARG A 297 3.82 18.03 53.42
CA ARG A 297 3.18 19.32 53.11
C ARG A 297 1.96 19.63 53.97
N ALA A 298 1.22 18.61 54.40
CA ALA A 298 0.07 18.70 55.31
C ALA A 298 0.43 19.20 56.72
N LYS A 299 1.74 19.34 57.02
CA LYS A 299 2.21 20.06 58.20
C LYS A 299 1.98 21.56 58.09
N TYR A 300 2.03 22.10 56.88
CA TYR A 300 2.02 23.55 56.61
C TYR A 300 0.75 24.01 55.90
N ASP A 301 0.13 23.17 55.06
CA ASP A 301 -1.11 23.50 54.33
C ASP A 301 -2.33 22.75 54.87
N MET A 302 -3.38 23.50 55.21
CA MET A 302 -4.65 22.94 55.72
C MET A 302 -5.45 22.19 54.64
N ASN A 303 -5.44 22.69 53.40
CA ASN A 303 -6.16 22.06 52.29
C ASN A 303 -5.59 20.66 51.99
N VAL A 304 -4.26 20.52 52.00
CA VAL A 304 -3.56 19.23 51.80
C VAL A 304 -3.88 18.25 52.94
N ARG A 305 -4.14 18.75 54.16
CA ARG A 305 -4.57 17.92 55.29
C ARG A 305 -6.00 17.42 55.12
N GLN A 306 -6.91 18.25 54.60
CA GLN A 306 -8.28 17.86 54.28
C GLN A 306 -8.31 16.81 53.17
N GLU A 307 -7.58 17.02 52.07
CA GLU A 307 -7.47 16.06 50.97
C GLU A 307 -6.93 14.68 51.44
N LEU A 308 -5.94 14.69 52.34
CA LEU A 308 -5.36 13.46 52.90
C LEU A 308 -6.35 12.76 53.85
N ALA A 309 -7.15 13.52 54.61
CA ALA A 309 -8.21 12.99 55.46
C ALA A 309 -9.37 12.41 54.65
N GLU A 310 -9.77 13.07 53.56
CA GLU A 310 -10.79 12.58 52.60
C GLU A 310 -10.32 11.29 51.92
N GLN A 311 -9.05 11.20 51.52
CA GLN A 311 -8.51 9.97 50.96
C GLN A 311 -8.56 8.80 51.97
N LEU A 312 -8.32 9.08 53.25
CA LEU A 312 -8.43 8.10 54.33
C LEU A 312 -9.90 7.77 54.66
N SER A 313 -10.84 8.72 54.57
CA SER A 313 -12.26 8.47 54.77
C SER A 313 -12.83 7.62 53.64
N ILE A 314 -12.52 7.93 52.39
CA ILE A 314 -12.87 7.11 51.22
C ILE A 314 -12.30 5.69 51.38
N GLY A 315 -11.04 5.57 51.84
CA GLY A 315 -10.44 4.27 52.13
C GLY A 315 -11.20 3.47 53.21
N LYS A 316 -11.73 4.13 54.24
CA LYS A 316 -12.55 3.53 55.30
C LYS A 316 -13.95 3.17 54.82
N GLU A 317 -14.60 4.04 54.04
CA GLU A 317 -15.93 3.81 53.45
C GLU A 317 -15.91 2.61 52.48
N LEU A 318 -14.84 2.47 51.70
CA LEU A 318 -14.66 1.32 50.80
C LEU A 318 -14.36 0.01 51.56
N MET A 319 -13.77 0.08 52.76
CA MET A 319 -13.56 -1.08 53.65
C MET A 319 -14.76 -1.39 54.54
N ALA A 320 -15.66 -0.44 54.75
CA ALA A 320 -16.87 -0.64 55.52
C ALA A 320 -17.78 -1.61 54.76
N LYS A 321 -18.05 -2.78 55.34
CA LYS A 321 -19.09 -3.67 54.82
C LYS A 321 -20.42 -2.91 54.89
N LYS A 322 -21.04 -2.66 53.74
CA LYS A 322 -22.44 -2.26 53.72
C LYS A 322 -23.22 -3.45 54.28
N LEU A 323 -23.75 -3.30 55.49
CA LEU A 323 -24.82 -4.18 55.94
C LEU A 323 -25.98 -3.92 54.99
N THR A 324 -26.19 -4.81 54.02
CA THR A 324 -27.48 -4.89 53.35
C THR A 324 -28.44 -5.36 54.44
N ARG A 325 -29.34 -4.46 54.84
CA ARG A 325 -30.48 -4.84 55.65
C ARG A 325 -31.44 -5.46 54.65
N ASP A 326 -31.35 -6.79 54.54
CA ASP A 326 -32.28 -7.57 53.73
C ASP A 326 -33.61 -7.58 54.50
N ASP A 327 -34.66 -7.05 53.87
CA ASP A 327 -36.07 -7.20 54.31
C ASP A 327 -36.62 -8.56 53.84
#